data_AF-A0A9D5N1K9-F1
#
_entry.id   AF-A0A9D5N1K9-F1
#
_cell.length_a   1.000
_cell.length_b   1.000
_cell.length_c   1.000
_cell.angle_alpha   90.00
_cell.angle_beta   90.00
_cell.angle_gamma   90.00
#
_symmetry.space_group_name_H-M   'P 1'
#
loop_
_entity.id
_entity.type
_entity.pdbx_description
1 polymer ?
#
loop_
_entity_poly.entity_id
_entity_poly.type
_entity_poly.pdbx_seq_one_letter_code
_entity_poly.pdbx_strand_id
1 'polypeptide(L)'
;MNLTLTEYCDKAQNSLFQYFWEEQEGVLQNHYPVRETENWIYWWHAHALDCLIDGYVRTSDPEYLTKIKKEYIGTFTMNGQTFLHNWYDDMEWMALAQLRLWDATGEETYKEQVLHLWEDIKTAWNEQMGGGMAWKKDQTDYKNTPANAPAAILAFRLYQRFHAEEDLHWGTKILDWNIKNLVDPVSGMVWDGKNRLGDGKIDYEWNYTYNPGVVIGALVELYKINGSKETLDTAVKIAREAKRFFADAHEGVLPYEGVDDCGLFKGIFIRYLYLLIEVCPELKDMKEMILFNAHCVIEKGMNENGLIGGSWEKKERESVDLAQHLSGIMLLEAAVRLR
;
A
#
# COMPACT_ATOMS: atom_id res chain seq x y z
N MET A 1 26.60 -11.65 -17.77
CA MET A 1 26.24 -10.22 -17.77
C MET A 1 25.32 -10.01 -16.58
N ASN A 2 25.59 -9.02 -15.72
CA ASN A 2 24.67 -8.69 -14.63
C ASN A 2 23.43 -8.02 -15.24
N LEU A 3 22.24 -8.39 -14.75
CA LEU A 3 20.99 -7.78 -15.20
C LEU A 3 20.96 -6.28 -14.83
N THR A 4 20.28 -5.49 -15.63
CA THR A 4 19.91 -4.11 -15.32
C THR A 4 18.79 -4.08 -14.26
N LEU A 5 18.56 -2.94 -13.59
CA LEU A 5 17.46 -2.81 -12.62
C LEU A 5 16.09 -3.09 -13.27
N THR A 6 15.88 -2.65 -14.51
CA THR A 6 14.65 -2.94 -15.25
C THR A 6 14.49 -4.45 -15.46
N GLU A 7 15.56 -5.16 -15.85
CA GLU A 7 15.52 -6.62 -16.00
C GLU A 7 15.29 -7.35 -14.66
N TYR A 8 15.82 -6.83 -13.53
CA TYR A 8 15.50 -7.37 -12.19
C TYR A 8 14.04 -7.10 -11.80
N CYS A 9 13.51 -5.93 -12.14
CA CYS A 9 12.11 -5.59 -11.93
C CYS A 9 11.18 -6.50 -12.74
N ASP A 10 11.48 -6.69 -14.03
CA ASP A 10 10.74 -7.59 -14.90
C ASP A 10 10.84 -9.04 -14.42
N LYS A 11 12.01 -9.45 -13.91
CA LYS A 11 12.17 -10.76 -13.30
C LYS A 11 11.22 -10.93 -12.10
N ALA A 12 11.18 -9.97 -11.18
CA ALA A 12 10.27 -10.03 -10.02
C ALA A 12 8.79 -10.06 -10.45
N GLN A 13 8.40 -9.22 -11.43
CA GLN A 13 7.04 -9.23 -11.98
C GLN A 13 6.66 -10.58 -12.60
N ASN A 14 7.58 -11.21 -13.34
CA ASN A 14 7.36 -12.53 -13.93
C ASN A 14 7.24 -13.61 -12.87
N SER A 15 8.04 -13.54 -11.80
CA SER A 15 8.01 -14.47 -10.68
C SER A 15 6.65 -14.49 -9.97
N LEU A 16 5.95 -13.36 -9.89
CA LEU A 16 4.63 -13.26 -9.26
C LEU A 16 3.65 -14.29 -9.84
N PHE A 17 3.41 -14.25 -11.14
CA PHE A 17 2.50 -15.21 -11.79
C PHE A 17 3.13 -16.60 -11.96
N GLN A 18 4.45 -16.70 -12.11
CA GLN A 18 5.09 -18.00 -12.29
C GLN A 18 4.99 -18.88 -11.03
N TYR A 19 5.06 -18.28 -9.84
CA TYR A 19 5.18 -19.02 -8.59
C TYR A 19 3.95 -18.96 -7.69
N PHE A 20 3.16 -17.87 -7.74
CA PHE A 20 1.97 -17.74 -6.89
C PHE A 20 0.67 -18.06 -7.62
N TRP A 21 0.60 -18.03 -8.95
CA TRP A 21 -0.65 -18.28 -9.65
C TRP A 21 -1.09 -19.75 -9.59
N GLU A 22 -2.33 -20.00 -9.19
CA GLU A 22 -2.96 -21.32 -9.23
C GLU A 22 -4.16 -21.29 -10.18
N GLU A 23 -4.15 -22.15 -11.20
CA GLU A 23 -5.11 -22.08 -12.32
C GLU A 23 -6.50 -22.63 -11.98
N GLN A 24 -6.62 -23.57 -11.02
CA GLN A 24 -7.90 -24.15 -10.59
C GLN A 24 -8.68 -23.20 -9.67
N GLU A 25 -8.02 -22.60 -8.69
CA GLU A 25 -8.59 -21.60 -7.79
C GLU A 25 -8.76 -20.26 -8.51
N GLY A 26 -7.95 -20.00 -9.54
CA GLY A 26 -8.05 -18.81 -10.37
C GLY A 26 -7.66 -17.53 -9.64
N VAL A 27 -6.73 -17.63 -8.68
CA VAL A 27 -6.19 -16.53 -7.88
C VAL A 27 -4.73 -16.81 -7.51
N LEU A 28 -3.96 -15.77 -7.23
CA LEU A 28 -2.65 -15.93 -6.61
C LEU A 28 -2.78 -16.60 -5.22
N GLN A 29 -1.88 -17.49 -4.88
CA GLN A 29 -1.79 -18.15 -3.58
C GLN A 29 -1.02 -17.28 -2.60
N ASN A 30 -1.24 -17.47 -1.30
CA ASN A 30 -0.62 -16.62 -0.28
C ASN A 30 0.84 -16.98 -0.05
N HIS A 31 1.24 -18.21 -0.31
CA HIS A 31 2.60 -18.68 -0.06
C HIS A 31 3.16 -19.46 -1.25
N TYR A 32 4.47 -19.34 -1.43
CA TYR A 32 5.22 -20.23 -2.31
C TYR A 32 6.40 -20.86 -1.55
N PRO A 33 6.46 -22.22 -1.45
CA PRO A 33 5.43 -23.17 -1.86
C PRO A 33 4.11 -23.00 -1.08
N VAL A 34 3.00 -23.39 -1.70
CA VAL A 34 1.66 -23.34 -1.09
C VAL A 34 1.64 -24.18 0.19
N ARG A 35 1.08 -23.64 1.28
CA ARG A 35 0.97 -24.36 2.57
C ARG A 35 -0.12 -25.43 2.49
N GLU A 36 -0.01 -26.49 3.31
CA GLU A 36 -1.07 -27.52 3.40
C GLU A 36 -2.44 -26.95 3.79
N THR A 37 -2.42 -25.89 4.60
CA THR A 37 -3.59 -25.12 4.99
C THR A 37 -3.22 -23.65 5.03
N GLU A 38 -3.97 -22.83 4.31
CA GLU A 38 -3.88 -21.38 4.39
C GLU A 38 -5.27 -20.77 4.19
N ASN A 39 -5.57 -19.73 4.98
CA ASN A 39 -6.74 -18.92 4.73
C ASN A 39 -6.41 -17.90 3.65
N TRP A 40 -7.37 -17.65 2.77
CA TRP A 40 -7.27 -16.60 1.77
C TRP A 40 -7.22 -15.20 2.43
N ILE A 41 -6.41 -14.27 1.91
CA ILE A 41 -6.17 -12.95 2.53
C ILE A 41 -6.49 -11.84 1.53
N TYR A 42 -7.73 -11.32 1.63
CA TYR A 42 -8.32 -10.38 0.68
C TYR A 42 -7.41 -9.20 0.28
N TRP A 43 -6.85 -8.48 1.25
CA TRP A 43 -6.14 -7.23 0.97
C TRP A 43 -4.77 -7.43 0.28
N TRP A 44 -4.17 -8.62 0.36
CA TRP A 44 -2.96 -8.93 -0.40
C TRP A 44 -3.24 -8.91 -1.91
N HIS A 45 -4.44 -9.32 -2.31
CA HIS A 45 -4.87 -9.32 -3.72
C HIS A 45 -5.12 -7.91 -4.26
N ALA A 46 -5.56 -6.97 -3.41
CA ALA A 46 -5.60 -5.55 -3.79
C ALA A 46 -4.20 -5.05 -4.19
N HIS A 47 -3.17 -5.43 -3.44
CA HIS A 47 -1.80 -5.05 -3.72
C HIS A 47 -1.13 -5.89 -4.82
N ALA A 48 -1.61 -7.10 -5.09
CA ALA A 48 -1.25 -7.85 -6.29
C ALA A 48 -1.73 -7.12 -7.54
N LEU A 49 -2.99 -6.66 -7.56
CA LEU A 49 -3.51 -5.80 -8.62
C LEU A 49 -2.65 -4.54 -8.75
N ASP A 50 -2.32 -3.86 -7.65
CA ASP A 50 -1.44 -2.68 -7.69
C ASP A 50 -0.09 -2.93 -8.37
N CYS A 51 0.56 -4.06 -8.07
CA CYS A 51 1.85 -4.45 -8.66
C CYS A 51 1.73 -4.78 -10.15
N LEU A 52 0.67 -5.48 -10.55
CA LEU A 52 0.43 -5.77 -11.97
C LEU A 52 0.11 -4.49 -12.76
N ILE A 53 -0.65 -3.56 -12.17
CA ILE A 53 -0.91 -2.25 -12.76
C ILE A 53 0.39 -1.46 -12.90
N ASP A 54 1.32 -1.56 -11.94
CA ASP A 54 2.63 -0.92 -12.08
C ASP A 54 3.41 -1.44 -13.29
N GLY A 55 3.40 -2.76 -13.49
CA GLY A 55 4.00 -3.40 -14.66
C GLY A 55 3.34 -2.96 -15.97
N TYR A 56 2.01 -2.89 -16.01
CA TYR A 56 1.26 -2.38 -17.16
C TYR A 56 1.57 -0.91 -17.46
N VAL A 57 1.53 -0.03 -16.46
CA VAL A 57 1.81 1.40 -16.64
C VAL A 57 3.24 1.63 -17.14
N ARG A 58 4.20 0.81 -16.70
CA ARG A 58 5.60 0.92 -17.13
C ARG A 58 5.84 0.42 -18.56
N THR A 59 5.18 -0.66 -18.96
CA THR A 59 5.51 -1.39 -20.20
C THR A 59 4.48 -1.25 -21.32
N SER A 60 3.23 -0.90 -20.97
CA SER A 60 2.05 -1.01 -21.85
C SER A 60 1.82 -2.41 -22.43
N ASP A 61 2.38 -3.46 -21.80
CA ASP A 61 2.22 -4.83 -22.26
C ASP A 61 0.81 -5.36 -21.92
N PRO A 62 -0.01 -5.74 -22.92
CA PRO A 62 -1.37 -6.22 -22.72
C PRO A 62 -1.45 -7.55 -21.94
N GLU A 63 -0.35 -8.29 -21.80
CA GLU A 63 -0.32 -9.49 -20.95
C GLU A 63 -0.65 -9.16 -19.49
N TYR A 64 -0.24 -7.98 -18.98
CA TYR A 64 -0.62 -7.53 -17.64
C TYR A 64 -2.13 -7.37 -17.50
N LEU A 65 -2.84 -6.85 -18.50
CA LEU A 65 -4.30 -6.73 -18.44
C LEU A 65 -4.98 -8.09 -18.35
N THR A 66 -4.41 -9.12 -19.00
CA THR A 66 -4.90 -10.49 -18.89
C THR A 66 -4.72 -11.03 -17.47
N LYS A 67 -3.52 -10.84 -16.89
CA LYS A 67 -3.19 -11.22 -15.51
C LYS A 67 -4.06 -10.51 -14.47
N ILE A 68 -4.21 -9.20 -14.62
CA ILE A 68 -5.10 -8.33 -13.81
C ILE A 68 -6.53 -8.85 -13.84
N LYS A 69 -7.07 -9.12 -15.03
CA LYS A 69 -8.45 -9.58 -15.17
C LYS A 69 -8.66 -10.93 -14.47
N LYS A 70 -7.71 -11.86 -14.61
CA LYS A 70 -7.74 -13.15 -13.92
C LYS A 70 -7.76 -12.96 -12.40
N GLU A 71 -6.81 -12.22 -11.85
CA GLU A 71 -6.69 -11.97 -10.41
C GLU A 71 -7.91 -11.23 -9.83
N TYR A 72 -8.43 -10.23 -10.55
CA TYR A 72 -9.61 -9.47 -10.16
C TYR A 72 -10.86 -10.37 -10.06
N ILE A 73 -11.10 -11.23 -11.05
CA ILE A 73 -12.24 -12.16 -11.06
C ILE A 73 -12.08 -13.23 -9.97
N GLY A 74 -10.87 -13.76 -9.79
CA GLY A 74 -10.54 -14.69 -8.71
C GLY A 74 -10.84 -14.10 -7.35
N THR A 75 -10.33 -12.90 -7.09
CA THR A 75 -10.55 -12.14 -5.85
C THR A 75 -12.03 -11.92 -5.55
N PHE A 76 -12.80 -11.47 -6.55
CA PHE A 76 -14.25 -11.31 -6.42
C PHE A 76 -14.95 -12.61 -6.05
N THR A 77 -14.53 -13.72 -6.67
CA THR A 77 -15.13 -15.05 -6.45
C THR A 77 -14.79 -15.59 -5.07
N MET A 78 -13.52 -15.51 -4.66
CA MET A 78 -13.03 -15.97 -3.36
C MET A 78 -13.64 -15.20 -2.19
N ASN A 79 -13.94 -13.92 -2.39
CA ASN A 79 -14.65 -13.10 -1.42
C ASN A 79 -16.18 -13.29 -1.44
N GLY A 80 -16.70 -14.31 -2.12
CA GLY A 80 -18.13 -14.61 -2.14
C GLY A 80 -18.95 -13.78 -3.13
N GLN A 81 -18.38 -13.45 -4.29
CA GLN A 81 -18.98 -12.63 -5.35
C GLN A 81 -19.32 -11.20 -4.90
N THR A 82 -18.40 -10.61 -4.14
CA THR A 82 -18.47 -9.21 -3.72
C THR A 82 -17.07 -8.68 -3.46
N PHE A 83 -16.90 -7.35 -3.50
CA PHE A 83 -15.70 -6.70 -2.95
C PHE A 83 -15.94 -6.13 -1.55
N LEU A 84 -17.17 -6.16 -1.04
CA LEU A 84 -17.45 -5.76 0.33
C LEU A 84 -16.80 -6.75 1.31
N HIS A 85 -16.23 -6.22 2.40
CA HIS A 85 -15.50 -7.00 3.39
C HIS A 85 -15.82 -6.52 4.81
N ASN A 86 -15.47 -7.31 5.83
CA ASN A 86 -15.67 -6.92 7.24
C ASN A 86 -14.65 -5.86 7.70
N TRP A 87 -13.46 -5.86 7.08
CA TRP A 87 -12.38 -4.92 7.34
C TRP A 87 -12.49 -3.73 6.40
N TYR A 88 -12.49 -2.51 6.96
CA TYR A 88 -12.65 -1.29 6.17
C TYR A 88 -11.37 -0.94 5.42
N ASP A 89 -10.21 -1.11 6.06
CA ASP A 89 -8.90 -0.96 5.46
C ASP A 89 -8.73 -1.91 4.25
N ASP A 90 -9.15 -3.17 4.36
CA ASP A 90 -9.17 -4.12 3.23
C ASP A 90 -9.95 -3.56 2.02
N MET A 91 -11.16 -3.03 2.26
CA MET A 91 -11.97 -2.41 1.20
C MET A 91 -11.33 -1.15 0.64
N GLU A 92 -10.66 -0.33 1.46
CA GLU A 92 -9.94 0.86 1.03
C GLU A 92 -8.79 0.51 0.07
N TRP A 93 -8.01 -0.53 0.39
CA TRP A 93 -6.95 -1.03 -0.50
C TRP A 93 -7.50 -1.49 -1.84
N MET A 94 -8.58 -2.27 -1.81
CA MET A 94 -9.21 -2.73 -3.04
C MET A 94 -9.80 -1.58 -3.86
N ALA A 95 -10.46 -0.62 -3.21
CA ALA A 95 -11.00 0.56 -3.89
C ALA A 95 -9.90 1.40 -4.55
N LEU A 96 -8.74 1.57 -3.88
CA LEU A 96 -7.58 2.24 -4.46
C LEU A 96 -7.03 1.51 -5.69
N ALA A 97 -6.89 0.18 -5.63
CA ALA A 97 -6.43 -0.62 -6.76
C ALA A 97 -7.43 -0.54 -7.94
N GLN A 98 -8.73 -0.63 -7.67
CA GLN A 98 -9.77 -0.53 -8.70
C GLN A 98 -9.86 0.88 -9.32
N LEU A 99 -9.62 1.94 -8.55
CA LEU A 99 -9.55 3.30 -9.10
C LEU A 99 -8.38 3.42 -10.06
N ARG A 100 -7.23 2.82 -9.74
CA ARG A 100 -6.08 2.74 -10.66
C ARG A 100 -6.39 1.91 -11.90
N LEU A 101 -7.18 0.83 -11.79
CA LEU A 101 -7.64 0.06 -12.95
C LEU A 101 -8.52 0.88 -13.88
N TRP A 102 -9.46 1.64 -13.31
CA TRP A 102 -10.26 2.57 -14.10
C TRP A 102 -9.39 3.64 -14.77
N ASP A 103 -8.46 4.26 -14.04
CA ASP A 103 -7.50 5.23 -14.61
C ASP A 103 -6.69 4.61 -15.78
N ALA A 104 -6.35 3.31 -15.71
CA ALA A 104 -5.53 2.62 -16.70
C ALA A 104 -6.30 2.08 -17.92
N THR A 105 -7.59 1.80 -17.79
CA THR A 105 -8.39 1.08 -18.80
C THR A 105 -9.60 1.85 -19.31
N GLY A 106 -10.14 2.77 -18.49
CA GLY A 106 -11.41 3.45 -18.75
C GLY A 106 -12.65 2.55 -18.64
N GLU A 107 -12.53 1.31 -18.17
CA GLU A 107 -13.67 0.38 -18.05
C GLU A 107 -14.61 0.80 -16.90
N GLU A 108 -15.85 1.14 -17.24
CA GLU A 108 -16.83 1.72 -16.29
C GLU A 108 -17.14 0.78 -15.11
N THR A 109 -17.06 -0.54 -15.29
CA THR A 109 -17.27 -1.52 -14.21
C THR A 109 -16.33 -1.28 -13.02
N TYR A 110 -15.06 -0.92 -13.26
CA TYR A 110 -14.15 -0.62 -12.16
C TYR A 110 -14.56 0.64 -11.40
N LYS A 111 -14.99 1.69 -12.11
CA LYS A 111 -15.51 2.91 -11.49
C LYS A 111 -16.75 2.64 -10.66
N GLU A 112 -17.71 1.88 -11.19
CA GLU A 112 -18.93 1.50 -10.46
C GLU A 112 -18.60 0.77 -9.15
N GLN A 113 -17.63 -0.15 -9.19
CA GLN A 113 -17.20 -0.90 -8.00
C GLN A 113 -16.46 -0.03 -6.97
N VAL A 114 -15.60 0.89 -7.41
CA VAL A 114 -14.95 1.85 -6.51
C VAL A 114 -15.99 2.71 -5.78
N LEU A 115 -16.98 3.24 -6.51
CA LEU A 115 -18.04 4.04 -5.91
C LEU A 115 -18.91 3.20 -4.97
N HIS A 116 -19.18 1.95 -5.30
CA HIS A 116 -19.90 1.03 -4.41
C HIS A 116 -19.14 0.76 -3.11
N LEU A 117 -17.83 0.48 -3.19
CA LEU A 117 -16.98 0.33 -2.01
C LEU A 117 -16.93 1.61 -1.18
N TRP A 118 -16.80 2.77 -1.83
CA TRP A 118 -16.71 4.04 -1.12
C TRP A 118 -17.94 4.33 -0.26
N GLU A 119 -19.14 4.02 -0.75
CA GLU A 119 -20.37 4.17 0.05
C GLU A 119 -20.36 3.28 1.31
N ASP A 120 -19.87 2.04 1.23
CA ASP A 120 -19.78 1.15 2.39
C ASP A 120 -18.63 1.59 3.34
N ILE A 121 -17.48 2.00 2.80
CA ILE A 121 -16.34 2.52 3.57
C ILE A 121 -16.77 3.74 4.42
N LYS A 122 -17.55 4.67 3.86
CA LYS A 122 -18.05 5.84 4.61
C LYS A 122 -18.81 5.48 5.88
N THR A 123 -19.38 4.27 5.97
CA THR A 123 -20.07 3.80 7.18
C THR A 123 -19.14 3.48 8.36
N ALA A 124 -17.82 3.39 8.13
CA ALA A 124 -16.82 3.23 9.17
C ALA A 124 -16.72 4.45 10.11
N TRP A 125 -17.04 5.65 9.60
CA TRP A 125 -16.94 6.87 10.40
C TRP A 125 -17.99 6.88 11.51
N ASN A 126 -17.53 7.13 12.73
CA ASN A 126 -18.42 7.40 13.87
C ASN A 126 -17.74 8.30 14.90
N GLU A 127 -18.52 8.86 15.84
CA GLU A 127 -18.05 9.86 16.82
C GLU A 127 -17.28 9.28 18.01
N GLN A 128 -17.11 7.95 18.10
CA GLN A 128 -16.26 7.35 19.13
C GLN A 128 -14.81 7.77 18.92
N MET A 129 -14.07 8.04 20.00
CA MET A 129 -12.75 8.68 19.95
C MET A 129 -12.74 10.05 19.24
N GLY A 130 -13.89 10.74 19.18
CA GLY A 130 -14.02 12.08 18.60
C GLY A 130 -13.98 12.10 17.07
N GLY A 131 -14.37 10.98 16.44
CA GLY A 131 -14.35 10.80 14.98
C GLY A 131 -13.51 9.59 14.56
N GLY A 132 -13.16 9.57 13.28
CA GLY A 132 -12.27 8.56 12.69
C GLY A 132 -13.03 7.35 12.17
N MET A 133 -12.42 6.72 11.17
CA MET A 133 -12.87 5.47 10.56
C MET A 133 -12.54 4.30 11.51
N ALA A 134 -13.51 3.43 11.74
CA ALA A 134 -13.30 2.17 12.44
C ALA A 134 -12.45 1.19 11.62
N TRP A 135 -11.70 0.32 12.27
CA TRP A 135 -10.93 -0.72 11.59
C TRP A 135 -11.83 -1.75 10.88
N LYS A 136 -12.88 -2.22 11.56
CA LYS A 136 -13.77 -3.27 11.05
C LYS A 136 -15.19 -3.14 11.58
N LYS A 137 -16.16 -3.74 10.87
CA LYS A 137 -17.61 -3.56 11.13
C LYS A 137 -18.04 -4.03 12.52
N ASP A 138 -17.38 -5.04 13.07
CA ASP A 138 -17.66 -5.61 14.40
C ASP A 138 -16.85 -4.97 15.54
N GLN A 139 -15.94 -4.03 15.25
CA GLN A 139 -15.16 -3.29 16.25
C GLN A 139 -15.12 -1.79 15.90
N THR A 140 -16.26 -1.14 16.09
CA THR A 140 -16.47 0.26 15.67
C THR A 140 -15.70 1.30 16.49
N ASP A 141 -15.13 0.92 17.63
CA ASP A 141 -14.46 1.81 18.59
C ASP A 141 -12.94 1.85 18.45
N TYR A 142 -12.35 0.89 17.71
CA TYR A 142 -10.93 0.90 17.36
C TYR A 142 -10.72 1.71 16.09
N LYS A 143 -9.94 2.79 16.20
CA LYS A 143 -9.64 3.72 15.10
C LYS A 143 -8.16 3.64 14.77
N ASN A 144 -7.80 3.28 13.56
CA ASN A 144 -6.41 3.06 13.17
C ASN A 144 -6.02 3.80 11.88
N THR A 145 -4.75 4.15 11.75
CA THR A 145 -4.17 4.79 10.56
C THR A 145 -4.47 4.00 9.27
N PRO A 146 -4.40 2.65 9.24
CA PRO A 146 -4.72 1.84 8.07
C PRO A 146 -6.15 1.98 7.53
N ALA A 147 -7.14 2.32 8.36
CA ALA A 147 -8.51 2.57 7.90
C ALA A 147 -8.84 4.06 7.72
N ASN A 148 -7.91 4.97 8.05
CA ASN A 148 -8.14 6.41 7.95
C ASN A 148 -7.35 7.02 6.78
N ALA A 149 -6.04 6.81 6.73
CA ALA A 149 -5.22 7.42 5.70
C ALA A 149 -5.52 6.88 4.28
N PRO A 150 -5.72 5.57 4.05
CA PRO A 150 -6.15 5.07 2.73
C PRO A 150 -7.54 5.56 2.33
N ALA A 151 -8.52 5.61 3.23
CA ALA A 151 -9.81 6.26 2.99
C ALA A 151 -9.65 7.74 2.56
N ALA A 152 -8.77 8.50 3.22
CA ALA A 152 -8.49 9.88 2.82
C ALA A 152 -7.84 9.97 1.44
N ILE A 153 -6.87 9.09 1.13
CA ILE A 153 -6.27 8.98 -0.21
C ILE A 153 -7.38 8.73 -1.24
N LEU A 154 -8.27 7.76 -0.98
CA LEU A 154 -9.35 7.41 -1.89
C LEU A 154 -10.27 8.62 -2.12
N ALA A 155 -10.74 9.27 -1.05
CA ALA A 155 -11.62 10.44 -1.14
C ALA A 155 -10.99 11.58 -1.95
N PHE A 156 -9.74 11.96 -1.67
CA PHE A 156 -9.05 12.98 -2.46
C PHE A 156 -8.85 12.56 -3.92
N ARG A 157 -8.59 11.28 -4.16
CA ARG A 157 -8.47 10.78 -5.54
C ARG A 157 -9.81 10.83 -6.25
N LEU A 158 -10.91 10.41 -5.63
CA LEU A 158 -12.26 10.52 -6.19
C LEU A 158 -12.61 11.97 -6.53
N TYR A 159 -12.36 12.92 -5.62
CA TYR A 159 -12.54 14.34 -5.89
C TYR A 159 -11.75 14.82 -7.11
N GLN A 160 -10.50 14.40 -7.27
CA GLN A 160 -9.67 14.79 -8.42
C GLN A 160 -10.24 14.29 -9.77
N ARG A 161 -10.99 13.18 -9.81
CA ARG A 161 -11.56 12.64 -11.07
C ARG A 161 -13.02 13.02 -11.30
N PHE A 162 -13.81 13.15 -10.23
CA PHE A 162 -15.26 13.33 -10.32
C PHE A 162 -15.74 14.68 -9.81
N HIS A 163 -14.87 15.45 -9.13
CA HIS A 163 -15.14 16.81 -8.65
C HIS A 163 -16.36 16.92 -7.73
N ALA A 164 -16.71 15.85 -7.02
CA ALA A 164 -17.75 15.89 -6.00
C ALA A 164 -17.18 16.49 -4.71
N GLU A 165 -17.65 17.69 -4.34
CA GLU A 165 -17.20 18.41 -3.12
C GLU A 165 -17.36 17.59 -1.83
N GLU A 166 -18.31 16.64 -1.80
CA GLU A 166 -18.46 15.70 -0.69
C GLU A 166 -17.20 14.88 -0.45
N ASP A 167 -16.51 14.43 -1.51
CA ASP A 167 -15.30 13.62 -1.40
C ASP A 167 -14.11 14.45 -0.87
N LEU A 168 -14.01 15.73 -1.26
CA LEU A 168 -13.02 16.64 -0.66
C LEU A 168 -13.30 16.83 0.84
N HIS A 169 -14.56 17.01 1.21
CA HIS A 169 -14.95 17.14 2.62
C HIS A 169 -14.60 15.88 3.42
N TRP A 170 -14.91 14.70 2.89
CA TRP A 170 -14.54 13.43 3.53
C TRP A 170 -13.04 13.27 3.69
N GLY A 171 -12.28 13.49 2.61
CA GLY A 171 -10.83 13.37 2.65
C GLY A 171 -10.20 14.28 3.71
N THR A 172 -10.60 15.55 3.76
CA THR A 172 -10.11 16.51 4.76
C THR A 172 -10.50 16.10 6.17
N LYS A 173 -11.76 15.75 6.39
CA LYS A 173 -12.28 15.33 7.71
C LYS A 173 -11.55 14.11 8.26
N ILE A 174 -11.28 13.12 7.41
CA ILE A 174 -10.59 11.88 7.80
C ILE A 174 -9.10 12.15 8.07
N LEU A 175 -8.42 12.85 7.17
CA LEU A 175 -7.00 13.16 7.32
C LEU A 175 -6.74 14.03 8.56
N ASP A 176 -7.57 15.05 8.80
CA ASP A 176 -7.44 15.92 9.97
C ASP A 176 -7.57 15.13 11.27
N TRP A 177 -8.53 14.19 11.34
CA TRP A 177 -8.67 13.33 12.50
C TRP A 177 -7.44 12.41 12.68
N ASN A 178 -6.95 11.82 11.58
CA ASN A 178 -5.79 10.93 11.62
C ASN A 178 -4.54 11.67 12.09
N ILE A 179 -4.25 12.87 11.56
CA ILE A 179 -3.10 13.69 11.96
C ILE A 179 -3.23 14.10 13.43
N LYS A 180 -4.40 14.60 13.83
CA LYS A 180 -4.62 15.09 15.20
C LYS A 180 -4.46 13.99 16.27
N ASN A 181 -4.82 12.74 15.94
CA ASN A 181 -4.88 11.67 16.94
C ASN A 181 -3.72 10.67 16.87
N LEU A 182 -3.15 10.44 15.68
CA LEU A 182 -2.21 9.35 15.43
C LEU A 182 -0.88 9.80 14.82
N VAL A 183 -0.66 11.11 14.67
CA VAL A 183 0.65 11.64 14.28
C VAL A 183 1.23 12.44 15.43
N ASP A 184 2.45 12.11 15.83
CA ASP A 184 3.19 12.89 16.82
C ASP A 184 3.44 14.31 16.28
N PRO A 185 2.87 15.36 16.91
CA PRO A 185 3.06 16.73 16.43
C PRO A 185 4.53 17.18 16.51
N VAL A 186 5.35 16.55 17.35
CA VAL A 186 6.76 16.92 17.52
C VAL A 186 7.62 16.23 16.48
N SER A 187 7.68 14.89 16.47
CA SER A 187 8.56 14.14 15.58
C SER A 187 8.00 13.97 14.16
N GLY A 188 6.67 13.82 14.02
CA GLY A 188 6.05 13.32 12.79
C GLY A 188 5.95 11.80 12.72
N MET A 189 6.24 11.08 13.81
CA MET A 189 5.99 9.65 13.92
C MET A 189 4.50 9.36 13.76
N VAL A 190 4.16 8.29 13.05
CA VAL A 190 2.77 7.88 12.81
C VAL A 190 2.49 6.58 13.55
N TRP A 191 1.53 6.64 14.48
CA TRP A 191 1.13 5.51 15.31
C TRP A 191 0.02 4.69 14.66
N ASP A 192 -0.06 3.42 15.05
CA ASP A 192 -0.97 2.46 14.41
C ASP A 192 -2.43 2.78 14.66
N GLY A 193 -2.85 2.86 15.92
CA GLY A 193 -4.24 3.08 16.23
C GLY A 193 -4.50 3.45 17.68
N LYS A 194 -5.78 3.68 17.95
CA LYS A 194 -6.31 4.18 19.22
C LYS A 194 -7.53 3.38 19.63
N ASN A 195 -7.58 3.02 20.92
CA ASN A 195 -8.69 2.34 21.58
C ASN A 195 -8.89 0.87 21.15
N ARG A 196 -7.83 0.18 20.72
CA ARG A 196 -7.91 -1.25 20.32
C ARG A 196 -8.41 -2.18 21.42
N LEU A 197 -8.07 -1.87 22.67
CA LEU A 197 -8.44 -2.63 23.87
C LEU A 197 -9.61 -2.00 24.66
N GLY A 198 -10.29 -0.99 24.09
CA GLY A 198 -11.39 -0.29 24.77
C GLY A 198 -10.95 0.63 25.92
N ASP A 199 -9.66 0.98 26.00
CA ASP A 199 -9.07 1.77 27.08
C ASP A 199 -8.71 3.23 26.69
N GLY A 200 -9.06 3.63 25.46
CA GLY A 200 -8.82 4.96 24.90
C GLY A 200 -7.35 5.26 24.56
N LYS A 201 -6.42 4.32 24.73
CA LYS A 201 -4.98 4.55 24.51
C LYS A 201 -4.55 4.34 23.07
N ILE A 202 -3.40 4.92 22.74
CA ILE A 202 -2.72 4.75 21.46
C ILE A 202 -1.74 3.57 21.55
N ASP A 203 -1.64 2.79 20.47
CA ASP A 203 -0.70 1.67 20.32
C ASP A 203 0.71 2.14 19.93
N TYR A 204 1.41 2.81 20.86
CA TYR A 204 2.74 3.41 20.60
C TYR A 204 3.86 2.42 20.22
N GLU A 205 3.70 1.14 20.56
CA GLU A 205 4.70 0.10 20.27
C GLU A 205 4.56 -0.48 18.86
N TRP A 206 3.45 -0.21 18.18
CA TRP A 206 3.15 -0.74 16.84
C TRP A 206 3.62 0.26 15.78
N ASN A 207 4.93 0.24 15.56
CA ASN A 207 5.59 1.13 14.60
C ASN A 207 5.83 0.36 13.30
N TYR A 208 4.99 0.61 12.30
CA TYR A 208 5.03 -0.06 11.00
C TYR A 208 5.24 0.95 9.87
N THR A 209 6.02 0.57 8.85
CA THR A 209 6.45 1.48 7.77
C THR A 209 5.29 2.00 6.92
N TYR A 210 4.24 1.19 6.71
CA TYR A 210 3.10 1.60 5.88
C TYR A 210 2.29 2.75 6.48
N ASN A 211 2.21 2.86 7.81
CA ASN A 211 1.45 3.91 8.50
C ASN A 211 1.94 5.33 8.12
N PRO A 212 3.23 5.69 8.24
CA PRO A 212 3.70 6.96 7.70
C PRO A 212 3.57 7.03 6.18
N GLY A 213 3.71 5.89 5.47
CA GLY A 213 3.51 5.82 4.01
C GLY A 213 2.15 6.35 3.56
N VAL A 214 1.07 5.84 4.15
CA VAL A 214 -0.29 6.25 3.76
C VAL A 214 -0.62 7.67 4.18
N VAL A 215 -0.11 8.14 5.32
CA VAL A 215 -0.32 9.55 5.73
C VAL A 215 0.42 10.50 4.77
N ILE A 216 1.65 10.14 4.35
CA ILE A 216 2.37 10.85 3.28
C ILE A 216 1.52 10.85 2.00
N GLY A 217 0.98 9.70 1.61
CA GLY A 217 0.11 9.57 0.44
C GLY A 217 -1.10 10.51 0.50
N ALA A 218 -1.82 10.54 1.61
CA ALA A 218 -2.99 11.39 1.81
C ALA A 218 -2.63 12.88 1.71
N LEU A 219 -1.52 13.29 2.35
CA LEU A 219 -1.01 14.67 2.27
C LEU A 219 -0.58 15.04 0.85
N VAL A 220 0.04 14.13 0.10
CA VAL A 220 0.41 14.36 -1.31
C VAL A 220 -0.84 14.55 -2.18
N GLU A 221 -1.88 13.74 -2.02
CA GLU A 221 -3.12 13.91 -2.77
C GLU A 221 -3.83 15.23 -2.40
N LEU A 222 -3.85 15.62 -1.13
CA LEU A 222 -4.37 16.92 -0.70
C LEU A 222 -3.55 18.08 -1.29
N TYR A 223 -2.23 17.96 -1.30
CA TYR A 223 -1.34 18.96 -1.91
C TYR A 223 -1.62 19.13 -3.41
N LYS A 224 -1.88 18.04 -4.15
CA LYS A 224 -2.25 18.12 -5.57
C LYS A 224 -3.55 18.89 -5.81
N ILE A 225 -4.46 18.90 -4.82
CA ILE A 225 -5.73 19.62 -4.88
C ILE A 225 -5.54 21.12 -4.60
N ASN A 226 -4.78 21.48 -3.55
CA ASN A 226 -4.78 22.85 -3.02
C ASN A 226 -3.45 23.61 -3.17
N GLY A 227 -2.35 22.94 -3.53
CA GLY A 227 -1.00 23.53 -3.65
C GLY A 227 -0.40 24.01 -2.32
N SER A 228 -0.93 23.58 -1.18
CA SER A 228 -0.52 24.06 0.14
C SER A 228 0.90 23.62 0.49
N LYS A 229 1.81 24.59 0.61
CA LYS A 229 3.18 24.32 1.05
C LYS A 229 3.23 23.71 2.44
N GLU A 230 2.36 24.11 3.36
CA GLU A 230 2.30 23.54 4.72
C GLU A 230 1.93 22.06 4.70
N THR A 231 1.00 21.66 3.83
CA THR A 231 0.63 20.26 3.62
C THR A 231 1.83 19.46 3.11
N LEU A 232 2.57 20.02 2.14
CA LEU A 232 3.79 19.38 1.61
C LEU A 232 4.90 19.30 2.66
N ASP A 233 5.16 20.36 3.41
CA ASP A 233 6.16 20.41 4.47
C ASP A 233 5.85 19.38 5.57
N THR A 234 4.57 19.16 5.87
CA THR A 234 4.12 18.09 6.79
C THR A 234 4.45 16.70 6.24
N ALA A 235 4.18 16.43 4.95
CA ALA A 235 4.53 15.15 4.34
C ALA A 235 6.05 14.89 4.37
N VAL A 236 6.85 15.93 4.09
CA VAL A 236 8.32 15.86 4.15
C VAL A 236 8.81 15.58 5.56
N LYS A 237 8.20 16.19 6.58
CA LYS A 237 8.54 15.92 8.00
C LYS A 237 8.31 14.46 8.35
N ILE A 238 7.14 13.91 8.01
CA ILE A 238 6.81 12.50 8.26
C ILE A 238 7.77 11.57 7.50
N ALA A 239 8.07 11.86 6.23
CA ALA A 239 9.00 11.06 5.44
C ALA A 239 10.42 11.01 6.04
N ARG A 240 10.93 12.15 6.51
CA ARG A 240 12.24 12.23 7.17
C ARG A 240 12.28 11.50 8.50
N GLU A 241 11.21 11.58 9.29
CA GLU A 241 11.11 10.84 10.55
C GLU A 241 11.01 9.34 10.30
N ALA A 242 10.22 8.91 9.31
CA ALA A 242 10.15 7.51 8.90
C ALA A 242 11.50 6.98 8.42
N LYS A 243 12.23 7.73 7.57
CA LYS A 243 13.59 7.37 7.16
C LYS A 243 14.53 7.24 8.37
N ARG A 244 14.51 8.22 9.28
CA ARG A 244 15.36 8.21 10.48
C ARG A 244 15.10 6.97 11.34
N PHE A 245 13.83 6.64 11.55
CA PHE A 245 13.42 5.56 12.44
C PHE A 245 13.59 4.16 11.81
N PHE A 246 13.14 3.98 10.57
CA PHE A 246 13.10 2.65 9.94
C PHE A 246 14.33 2.32 9.08
N ALA A 247 15.03 3.31 8.53
CA ALA A 247 16.18 3.05 7.66
C ALA A 247 17.50 3.43 8.33
N ASP A 248 17.67 4.68 8.78
CA ASP A 248 18.96 5.15 9.28
C ASP A 248 19.40 4.43 10.57
N ALA A 249 18.44 3.98 11.39
CA ALA A 249 18.69 3.14 12.55
C ALA A 249 19.12 1.69 12.21
N HIS A 250 18.98 1.30 10.93
CA HIS A 250 19.18 -0.05 10.40
C HIS A 250 20.14 -0.04 9.20
N GLU A 251 21.22 0.76 9.27
CA GLU A 251 22.25 0.89 8.23
C GLU A 251 21.71 1.31 6.84
N GLY A 252 20.54 1.96 6.81
CA GLY A 252 19.89 2.47 5.60
C GLY A 252 18.92 1.50 4.93
N VAL A 253 18.81 0.25 5.40
CA VAL A 253 17.87 -0.75 4.86
C VAL A 253 16.59 -0.74 5.68
N LEU A 254 15.43 -0.72 5.02
CA LEU A 254 14.15 -0.84 5.72
C LEU A 254 14.04 -2.23 6.40
N PRO A 255 13.45 -2.32 7.61
CA PRO A 255 13.65 -3.46 8.49
C PRO A 255 12.78 -4.66 8.09
N TYR A 256 13.14 -5.85 8.55
CA TYR A 256 12.19 -6.96 8.56
C TYR A 256 11.10 -6.69 9.62
N GLU A 257 9.84 -6.61 9.21
CA GLU A 257 8.72 -6.20 10.09
C GLU A 257 7.91 -7.39 10.62
N GLY A 258 8.25 -8.62 10.23
CA GLY A 258 7.54 -9.83 10.65
C GLY A 258 7.06 -10.68 9.48
N VAL A 259 6.27 -11.69 9.82
CA VAL A 259 5.62 -12.63 8.88
C VAL A 259 4.25 -12.11 8.44
N ASP A 260 3.63 -12.79 7.48
CA ASP A 260 2.26 -12.53 7.04
C ASP A 260 2.08 -11.06 6.60
N ASP A 261 1.09 -10.34 7.15
CA ASP A 261 0.69 -8.99 6.75
C ASP A 261 1.85 -7.99 6.75
N CYS A 262 2.79 -8.15 7.69
CA CYS A 262 3.99 -7.32 7.80
C CYS A 262 4.86 -7.36 6.53
N GLY A 263 4.72 -8.39 5.71
CA GLY A 263 5.40 -8.52 4.43
C GLY A 263 5.11 -7.37 3.46
N LEU A 264 3.92 -6.77 3.51
CA LEU A 264 3.47 -5.72 2.60
C LEU A 264 3.84 -4.29 3.01
N PHE A 265 4.18 -4.09 4.29
CA PHE A 265 4.22 -2.75 4.87
C PHE A 265 5.25 -1.84 4.20
N LYS A 266 6.47 -2.33 4.01
CA LYS A 266 7.55 -1.56 3.34
C LYS A 266 7.21 -1.21 1.89
N GLY A 267 6.55 -2.10 1.17
CA GLY A 267 6.13 -1.85 -0.21
C GLY A 267 5.20 -0.65 -0.30
N ILE A 268 4.20 -0.61 0.57
CA ILE A 268 3.23 0.48 0.67
C ILE A 268 3.93 1.80 1.02
N PHE A 269 4.86 1.76 1.98
CA PHE A 269 5.69 2.93 2.30
C PHE A 269 6.44 3.46 1.07
N ILE A 270 7.13 2.58 0.33
CA ILE A 270 7.88 2.97 -0.87
C ILE A 270 6.96 3.55 -1.94
N ARG A 271 5.78 2.98 -2.17
CA ARG A 271 4.80 3.50 -3.14
C ARG A 271 4.47 4.96 -2.88
N TYR A 272 4.13 5.31 -1.65
CA TYR A 272 3.73 6.68 -1.33
C TYR A 272 4.90 7.63 -1.16
N LEU A 273 6.06 7.13 -0.72
CA LEU A 273 7.29 7.92 -0.72
C LEU A 273 7.73 8.30 -2.15
N TYR A 274 7.57 7.40 -3.12
CA TYR A 274 7.78 7.71 -4.52
C TYR A 274 6.88 8.86 -4.99
N LEU A 275 5.58 8.82 -4.67
CA LEU A 275 4.65 9.91 -5.04
C LEU A 275 5.01 11.25 -4.39
N LEU A 276 5.56 11.24 -3.17
CA LEU A 276 6.09 12.45 -2.55
C LEU A 276 7.30 13.01 -3.32
N ILE A 277 8.21 12.15 -3.77
CA ILE A 277 9.38 12.57 -4.56
C ILE A 277 8.93 13.16 -5.91
N GLU A 278 7.88 12.62 -6.54
CA GLU A 278 7.35 13.18 -7.80
C GLU A 278 6.90 14.64 -7.66
N VAL A 279 6.27 14.99 -6.53
CA VAL A 279 5.81 16.37 -6.27
C VAL A 279 6.87 17.24 -5.58
N CYS A 280 7.94 16.63 -5.06
CA CYS A 280 9.04 17.30 -4.36
C CYS A 280 10.41 16.69 -4.74
N PRO A 281 10.88 16.91 -5.99
CA PRO A 281 12.08 16.25 -6.52
C PRO A 281 13.40 16.65 -5.84
N GLU A 282 13.38 17.70 -5.01
CA GLU A 282 14.54 18.12 -4.19
C GLU A 282 14.86 17.15 -3.05
N LEU A 283 13.98 16.18 -2.74
CA LEU A 283 14.17 15.13 -1.74
C LEU A 283 15.17 14.05 -2.21
N LYS A 284 16.41 14.47 -2.48
CA LYS A 284 17.49 13.58 -2.96
C LYS A 284 17.80 12.47 -1.96
N ASP A 285 17.74 12.75 -0.67
CA ASP A 285 17.93 11.79 0.42
C ASP A 285 16.88 10.65 0.41
N MET A 286 15.62 10.97 0.07
CA MET A 286 14.56 9.96 -0.07
C MET A 286 14.73 9.13 -1.34
N LYS A 287 15.08 9.78 -2.46
CA LYS A 287 15.41 9.09 -3.72
C LYS A 287 16.57 8.12 -3.53
N GLU A 288 17.64 8.56 -2.87
CA GLU A 288 18.81 7.73 -2.56
C GLU A 288 18.44 6.53 -1.67
N MET A 289 17.56 6.70 -0.69
CA MET A 289 17.09 5.59 0.15
C MET A 289 16.35 4.52 -0.67
N ILE A 290 15.45 4.90 -1.59
CA ILE A 290 14.76 3.94 -2.47
C ILE A 290 15.76 3.18 -3.35
N LEU A 291 16.69 3.89 -3.98
CA LEU A 291 17.70 3.27 -4.85
C LEU A 291 18.66 2.36 -4.07
N PHE A 292 19.04 2.74 -2.85
CA PHE A 292 19.88 1.93 -1.96
C PHE A 292 19.18 0.62 -1.55
N ASN A 293 17.91 0.70 -1.16
CA ASN A 293 17.13 -0.49 -0.81
C ASN A 293 16.92 -1.41 -2.03
N ALA A 294 16.67 -0.86 -3.21
CA ALA A 294 16.56 -1.64 -4.45
C ALA A 294 17.87 -2.36 -4.78
N HIS A 295 19.02 -1.70 -4.59
CA HIS A 295 20.33 -2.33 -4.71
C HIS A 295 20.52 -3.46 -3.68
N CYS A 296 20.11 -3.25 -2.43
CA CYS A 296 20.16 -4.29 -1.40
C CYS A 296 19.34 -5.53 -1.78
N VAL A 297 18.11 -5.34 -2.28
CA VAL A 297 17.28 -6.43 -2.80
C VAL A 297 17.98 -7.17 -3.93
N ILE A 298 18.55 -6.47 -4.91
CA ILE A 298 19.21 -7.11 -6.06
C ILE A 298 20.42 -7.96 -5.62
N GLU A 299 21.28 -7.40 -4.77
CA GLU A 299 22.52 -8.07 -4.37
C GLU A 299 22.30 -9.18 -3.34
N LYS A 300 21.38 -8.95 -2.40
CA LYS A 300 21.26 -9.77 -1.19
C LYS A 300 19.88 -10.39 -0.97
N GLY A 301 18.79 -9.71 -1.34
CA GLY A 301 17.42 -10.12 -0.99
C GLY A 301 16.73 -11.05 -2.00
N MET A 302 16.97 -10.86 -3.30
CA MET A 302 16.32 -11.60 -4.38
C MET A 302 17.02 -12.95 -4.60
N ASN A 303 16.23 -14.03 -4.65
CA ASN A 303 16.73 -15.36 -4.97
C ASN A 303 16.85 -15.61 -6.49
N GLU A 304 17.41 -16.77 -6.86
CA GLU A 304 17.62 -17.18 -8.24
C GLU A 304 16.33 -17.23 -9.07
N ASN A 305 15.19 -17.45 -8.41
CA ASN A 305 13.87 -17.50 -9.02
C ASN A 305 13.23 -16.12 -9.20
N GLY A 306 13.88 -15.04 -8.72
CA GLY A 306 13.33 -13.68 -8.75
C GLY A 306 12.40 -13.35 -7.58
N LEU A 307 12.21 -14.28 -6.64
CA LEU A 307 11.39 -14.07 -5.46
C LEU A 307 12.14 -13.23 -4.42
N ILE A 308 11.39 -12.42 -3.69
CA ILE A 308 11.90 -11.46 -2.69
C ILE A 308 11.15 -11.74 -1.39
N GLY A 309 11.89 -12.13 -0.35
CA GLY A 309 11.33 -12.36 0.98
C GLY A 309 11.22 -11.09 1.82
N GLY A 310 10.73 -11.23 3.04
CA GLY A 310 10.45 -10.08 3.92
C GLY A 310 11.69 -9.28 4.35
N SER A 311 12.87 -9.92 4.37
CA SER A 311 14.16 -9.26 4.62
C SER A 311 14.86 -8.97 3.30
N TRP A 312 15.22 -7.71 3.07
CA TRP A 312 15.94 -7.31 1.86
C TRP A 312 17.45 -7.52 1.96
N GLU A 313 17.95 -8.00 3.10
CA GLU A 313 19.37 -8.22 3.36
C GLU A 313 19.80 -9.69 3.22
N LYS A 314 18.84 -10.60 3.06
CA LYS A 314 19.11 -12.03 2.86
C LYS A 314 18.08 -12.66 1.93
N LYS A 315 18.53 -13.65 1.16
CA LYS A 315 17.66 -14.45 0.28
C LYS A 315 16.82 -15.39 1.13
N GLU A 316 15.51 -15.32 0.97
CA GLU A 316 14.63 -16.35 1.49
C GLU A 316 14.58 -17.54 0.52
N ARG A 317 14.73 -18.74 1.07
CA ARG A 317 14.90 -19.99 0.29
C ARG A 317 13.88 -21.05 0.63
N GLU A 318 13.23 -20.97 1.79
CA GLU A 318 12.28 -22.00 2.22
C GLU A 318 10.88 -21.68 1.73
N SER A 319 10.38 -20.48 2.05
CA SER A 319 9.05 -20.03 1.67
C SER A 319 9.01 -18.51 1.55
N VAL A 320 8.29 -18.01 0.56
CA VAL A 320 8.05 -16.57 0.37
C VAL A 320 6.55 -16.33 0.39
N ASP A 321 6.11 -15.43 1.27
CA ASP A 321 4.72 -14.98 1.29
C ASP A 321 4.47 -14.01 0.14
N LEU A 322 3.28 -14.05 -0.45
CA LEU A 322 2.85 -13.15 -1.52
C LEU A 322 3.08 -11.69 -1.11
N ALA A 323 2.66 -11.33 0.11
CA ALA A 323 2.85 -9.98 0.65
C ALA A 323 4.32 -9.50 0.61
N GLN A 324 5.26 -10.37 0.98
CA GLN A 324 6.68 -10.06 0.99
C GLN A 324 7.20 -9.80 -0.43
N HIS A 325 6.78 -10.64 -1.38
CA HIS A 325 7.18 -10.50 -2.76
C HIS A 325 6.62 -9.23 -3.41
N LEU A 326 5.35 -8.91 -3.13
CA LEU A 326 4.70 -7.68 -3.58
C LEU A 326 5.45 -6.44 -3.09
N SER A 327 5.90 -6.41 -1.83
CA SER A 327 6.74 -5.30 -1.34
C SER A 327 8.03 -5.12 -2.14
N GLY A 328 8.68 -6.22 -2.51
CA GLY A 328 9.85 -6.20 -3.37
C GLY A 328 9.57 -5.65 -4.77
N ILE A 329 8.43 -6.03 -5.36
CA ILE A 329 8.00 -5.49 -6.66
C ILE A 329 7.74 -3.99 -6.57
N MET A 330 7.00 -3.52 -5.56
CA MET A 330 6.74 -2.08 -5.37
C MET A 330 8.03 -1.26 -5.25
N LEU A 331 9.05 -1.80 -4.55
CA LEU A 331 10.36 -1.18 -4.45
C LEU A 331 11.06 -1.07 -5.81
N LEU A 332 11.12 -2.17 -6.57
CA LEU A 332 11.82 -2.19 -7.85
C LEU A 332 11.12 -1.32 -8.89
N GLU A 333 9.78 -1.32 -8.92
CA GLU A 333 8.99 -0.44 -9.80
C GLU A 333 9.24 1.04 -9.49
N ALA A 334 9.25 1.43 -8.21
CA ALA A 334 9.59 2.79 -7.80
C ALA A 334 11.04 3.14 -8.19
N ALA A 335 12.00 2.25 -7.96
CA ALA A 335 13.39 2.48 -8.26
C ALA A 335 13.66 2.62 -9.77
N VAL A 336 12.97 1.85 -10.63
CA VAL A 336 13.07 1.99 -12.09
C VAL A 336 12.58 3.36 -12.55
N ARG A 337 11.46 3.85 -12.00
CA ARG A 337 10.88 5.15 -12.37
C ARG A 337 11.70 6.35 -11.88
N LEU A 338 12.51 6.18 -10.84
CA LEU A 338 13.38 7.23 -10.31
C LEU A 338 14.73 7.37 -11.03
N ARG A 339 15.06 6.50 -11.99
CA ARG A 339 16.35 6.55 -12.68
C ARG A 339 16.52 7.76 -13.58
#